data_AF-A0A3L7T568-F1
#
_entry.id   AF-A0A3L7T568-F1
#
_cell.length_a   1.000
_cell.length_b   1.000
_cell.length_c   1.000
_cell.angle_alpha   90.00
_cell.angle_beta   90.00
_cell.angle_gamma   90.00
#
_symmetry.space_group_name_H-M   'P 1'
#
loop_
_entity.id
_entity.type
_entity.pdbx_description
1 polymer ?
#
loop_
_entity_poly.entity_id
_entity_poly.type
_entity_poly.pdbx_seq_one_letter_code
_entity_poly.pdbx_strand_id
1 'polypeptide(L)'
;MPTNRAESSRHPQDGPHCDLKFRVEREAFVAEIAMNIVFLDWLLVFEREDSERIDPSELARLSPMLVRYFAAQMPVSIDALTVAPVVGKLSVNDPDEVLLPLFPTSGWRGLRKVSFELVYPLKSPPNEISIVWPAYPPDLLSVLASKPPLEIAAEWTADGLRSQLLFTRSEPGFTWRRPTGGIDARLDTVPTPPVAQPLVPAWATMAIGVFVVAFVAAAMARRAPRVALGAGLVAAAIVLVMRPSGPATLAWGTRAPVGVSDAAAQTIFETLHGNMYRAFDYDDERTTYDALARSVSGALLEETYLSVRRALVMEDEGGAMSRVVAVRPITTRIESQGEIEIGGRRVPAFTVAARWQVDGRVTHWGHAHDRTNEYDGRFVVGAEGDGWRMHDAEILRQERIDSGAKPAVPSAPSELDEL
;
A
#
# COMPACT_ATOMS: atom_id res chain seq x y z
N MET A 1 -4.73 43.55 3.13
CA MET A 1 -4.05 42.95 1.97
C MET A 1 -5.09 42.11 1.24
N PRO A 2 -5.51 42.47 0.02
CA PRO A 2 -6.60 41.78 -0.65
C PRO A 2 -6.17 40.36 -0.98
N THR A 3 -7.07 39.43 -0.70
CA THR A 3 -6.98 38.00 -0.95
C THR A 3 -6.78 37.72 -2.43
N ASN A 4 -5.76 36.91 -2.74
CA ASN A 4 -5.42 36.44 -4.08
C ASN A 4 -6.45 35.38 -4.55
N ARG A 5 -7.72 35.78 -4.67
CA ARG A 5 -8.86 34.91 -5.00
C ARG A 5 -9.12 34.83 -6.51
N ALA A 6 -8.08 35.04 -7.32
CA ALA A 6 -8.14 35.11 -8.79
C ALA A 6 -7.45 33.93 -9.50
N GLU A 7 -7.04 32.90 -8.76
CA GLU A 7 -6.64 31.61 -9.35
C GLU A 7 -7.81 30.63 -9.19
N SER A 8 -8.17 29.93 -10.28
CA SER A 8 -9.27 28.95 -10.41
C SER A 8 -10.63 29.48 -10.88
N SER A 9 -10.70 30.01 -12.10
CA SER A 9 -11.92 29.97 -12.92
C SER A 9 -11.82 29.03 -14.12
N ARG A 10 -10.65 28.41 -14.34
CA ARG A 10 -10.37 27.55 -15.49
C ARG A 10 -10.38 26.09 -15.06
N HIS A 11 -11.06 25.25 -15.83
CA HIS A 11 -11.04 23.82 -15.60
C HIS A 11 -9.61 23.27 -15.77
N PRO A 12 -9.13 22.35 -14.93
CA PRO A 12 -7.81 21.77 -15.08
C PRO A 12 -7.61 20.94 -16.36
N GLN A 13 -8.68 20.71 -17.12
CA GLN A 13 -8.65 20.03 -18.42
C GLN A 13 -8.72 21.01 -19.61
N ASP A 14 -8.62 22.33 -19.36
CA ASP A 14 -8.67 23.36 -20.40
C ASP A 14 -7.34 23.47 -21.18
N GLY A 15 -6.94 22.37 -21.80
CA GLY A 15 -5.68 22.13 -22.49
C GLY A 15 -5.52 20.65 -22.86
N PRO A 16 -4.37 20.18 -23.36
CA PRO A 16 -4.14 18.76 -23.59
C PRO A 16 -4.31 17.95 -22.30
N HIS A 17 -5.03 16.84 -22.37
CA HIS A 17 -5.25 15.98 -21.22
C HIS A 17 -5.35 14.50 -21.61
N CYS A 18 -4.77 13.63 -20.77
CA CYS A 18 -4.84 12.18 -20.87
C CYS A 18 -5.00 11.56 -19.47
N ASP A 19 -5.82 10.52 -19.36
CA ASP A 19 -5.97 9.62 -18.22
C ASP A 19 -5.56 8.21 -18.66
N LEU A 20 -4.75 7.55 -17.84
CA LEU A 20 -4.13 6.27 -18.13
C LEU A 20 -4.40 5.29 -17.00
N LYS A 21 -5.01 4.14 -17.33
CA LYS A 21 -5.21 3.05 -16.38
C LYS A 21 -4.70 1.75 -16.99
N PHE A 22 -3.73 1.15 -16.34
CA PHE A 22 -3.13 -0.11 -16.72
C PHE A 22 -3.66 -1.22 -15.81
N ARG A 23 -4.17 -2.30 -16.39
CA ARG A 23 -4.67 -3.47 -15.66
C ARG A 23 -3.99 -4.74 -16.14
N VAL A 24 -3.51 -5.55 -15.21
CA VAL A 24 -3.04 -6.92 -15.49
C VAL A 24 -4.16 -7.88 -15.11
N GLU A 25 -4.88 -8.35 -16.12
CA GLU A 25 -5.94 -9.34 -15.98
C GLU A 25 -5.40 -10.75 -16.20
N ARG A 26 -6.26 -11.76 -16.05
CA ARG A 26 -5.85 -13.18 -16.20
C ARG A 26 -5.37 -13.52 -17.61
N GLU A 27 -6.00 -12.94 -18.62
CA GLU A 27 -5.82 -13.29 -20.04
C GLU A 27 -5.26 -12.14 -20.89
N ALA A 28 -5.17 -10.92 -20.34
CA ALA A 28 -4.65 -9.77 -21.04
C ALA A 28 -4.02 -8.74 -20.09
N PHE A 29 -3.04 -8.00 -20.61
CA PHE A 29 -2.66 -6.71 -20.09
C PHE A 29 -3.47 -5.65 -20.85
N VAL A 30 -4.17 -4.78 -20.14
CA VAL A 30 -5.08 -3.78 -20.72
C VAL A 30 -4.60 -2.39 -20.35
N ALA A 31 -4.36 -1.54 -21.34
CA ALA A 31 -4.19 -0.10 -21.15
C ALA A 31 -5.47 0.61 -21.55
N GLU A 32 -6.24 1.08 -20.57
CA GLU A 32 -7.40 1.93 -20.77
C GLU A 32 -6.92 3.40 -20.83
N ILE A 33 -7.15 4.03 -21.97
CA ILE A 33 -6.65 5.36 -22.29
C ILE A 33 -7.84 6.25 -22.62
N ALA A 34 -7.96 7.37 -21.90
CA ALA A 34 -8.94 8.40 -22.18
C ALA A 34 -8.25 9.74 -22.37
N MET A 35 -8.50 10.43 -23.47
CA MET A 35 -7.85 11.71 -23.76
C MET A 35 -8.82 12.66 -24.44
N ASN A 36 -8.62 13.96 -24.26
CA ASN A 36 -9.40 14.94 -25.00
C ASN A 36 -8.89 15.12 -26.43
N ILE A 37 -9.70 15.74 -27.29
CA ILE A 37 -9.35 15.96 -28.69
C ILE A 37 -8.06 16.79 -28.81
N VAL A 38 -7.83 17.74 -27.90
CA VAL A 38 -6.59 18.54 -27.88
C VAL A 38 -5.35 17.67 -27.75
N PHE A 39 -5.37 16.67 -26.84
CA PHE A 39 -4.26 15.72 -26.68
C PHE A 39 -4.15 14.77 -27.88
N LEU A 40 -5.28 14.28 -28.40
CA LEU A 40 -5.30 13.40 -29.57
C LEU A 40 -4.63 14.05 -30.79
N ASP A 41 -4.93 15.32 -31.04
CA ASP A 41 -4.36 16.07 -32.17
C ASP A 41 -2.85 16.32 -32.03
N TRP A 42 -2.32 16.24 -30.81
CA TRP A 42 -0.88 16.25 -30.58
C TRP A 42 -0.24 14.89 -30.88
N LEU A 43 -0.95 13.79 -30.60
CA LEU A 43 -0.47 12.43 -30.86
C LEU A 43 -0.44 12.10 -32.36
N LEU A 44 -1.52 12.40 -33.08
CA LEU A 44 -1.67 12.03 -34.48
C LEU A 44 -2.59 12.99 -35.22
N VAL A 45 -2.34 13.13 -36.53
CA VAL A 45 -3.21 13.90 -37.41
C VAL A 45 -4.37 13.02 -37.88
N PHE A 46 -5.60 13.39 -37.54
CA PHE A 46 -6.83 12.71 -37.95
C PHE A 46 -7.81 13.70 -38.57
N GLU A 47 -8.08 13.53 -39.87
CA GLU A 47 -9.06 14.33 -40.59
C GLU A 47 -10.49 13.96 -40.19
N ARG A 48 -11.22 14.98 -39.75
CA ARG A 48 -12.56 14.90 -39.19
C ARG A 48 -13.51 15.80 -39.97
N GLU A 49 -14.77 15.40 -40.06
CA GLU A 49 -15.81 16.23 -40.69
C GLU A 49 -16.03 17.55 -39.93
N ASP A 50 -15.98 17.47 -38.59
CA ASP A 50 -16.01 18.62 -37.68
C ASP A 50 -14.71 18.63 -36.87
N SER A 51 -13.96 19.74 -36.92
CA SER A 51 -12.68 19.86 -36.22
C SER A 51 -12.82 19.86 -34.69
N GLU A 52 -14.02 20.06 -34.16
CA GLU A 52 -14.32 20.08 -32.73
C GLU A 52 -14.95 18.78 -32.23
N ARG A 53 -15.22 17.80 -33.09
CA ARG A 53 -15.89 16.54 -32.72
C ARG A 53 -15.25 15.33 -33.40
N ILE A 54 -15.47 14.15 -32.84
CA ILE A 54 -15.32 12.88 -33.55
C ILE A 54 -16.70 12.25 -33.56
N ASP A 55 -17.29 12.11 -34.73
CA ASP A 55 -18.57 11.42 -34.84
C ASP A 55 -18.37 9.91 -34.63
N PRO A 56 -19.31 9.18 -33.99
CA PRO A 56 -19.19 7.73 -33.82
C PRO A 56 -18.94 6.96 -35.13
N SER A 57 -19.43 7.47 -36.27
CA SER A 57 -19.17 6.90 -37.59
C SER A 57 -17.70 6.97 -38.02
N GLU A 58 -16.91 7.89 -37.47
CA GLU A 58 -15.49 8.09 -37.78
C GLU A 58 -14.57 7.15 -36.99
N LEU A 59 -15.07 6.49 -35.93
CA LEU A 59 -14.28 5.60 -35.06
C LEU A 59 -13.67 4.42 -35.80
N ALA A 60 -14.34 3.92 -36.84
CA ALA A 60 -13.83 2.84 -37.69
C ALA A 60 -12.56 3.26 -38.46
N ARG A 61 -12.40 4.56 -38.78
CA ARG A 61 -11.19 5.11 -39.40
C ARG A 61 -10.10 5.39 -38.37
N LEU A 62 -10.49 5.85 -37.18
CA LEU A 62 -9.55 6.20 -36.10
C LEU A 62 -8.86 4.98 -35.49
N SER A 63 -9.61 3.90 -35.24
CA SER A 63 -9.11 2.67 -34.60
C SER A 63 -7.79 2.12 -35.19
N PRO A 64 -7.67 1.85 -36.50
CA PRO A 64 -6.43 1.34 -37.06
C PRO A 64 -5.26 2.32 -36.99
N MET A 65 -5.53 3.64 -36.94
CA MET A 65 -4.48 4.65 -36.75
C MET A 65 -3.93 4.63 -35.32
N LEU A 66 -4.80 4.46 -34.32
CA LEU A 66 -4.40 4.28 -32.92
C LEU A 66 -3.55 3.03 -32.74
N VAL A 67 -3.98 1.88 -33.28
CA VAL A 67 -3.20 0.62 -33.24
C VAL A 67 -1.79 0.86 -33.78
N ARG A 68 -1.69 1.43 -34.99
CA ARG A 68 -0.40 1.66 -35.64
C ARG A 68 0.49 2.62 -34.83
N TYR A 69 -0.10 3.69 -34.28
CA TYR A 69 0.64 4.65 -33.46
C TYR A 69 1.19 3.98 -32.20
N PHE A 70 0.34 3.35 -31.39
CA PHE A 70 0.76 2.77 -30.12
C PHE A 70 1.64 1.54 -30.27
N ALA A 71 1.43 0.72 -31.31
CA ALA A 71 2.35 -0.38 -31.63
C ALA A 71 3.78 0.12 -31.94
N ALA A 72 3.92 1.33 -32.50
CA ALA A 72 5.22 1.90 -32.85
C ALA A 72 5.83 2.73 -31.73
N GLN A 73 5.02 3.51 -30.99
CA GLN A 73 5.50 4.53 -30.05
C GLN A 73 5.41 4.09 -28.58
N MET A 74 4.53 3.15 -28.25
CA MET A 74 4.33 2.62 -26.89
C MET A 74 4.64 1.12 -26.86
N PRO A 75 5.91 0.70 -27.09
CA PRO A 75 6.27 -0.71 -27.08
C PRO A 75 6.00 -1.30 -25.70
N VAL A 76 5.27 -2.41 -25.68
CA VAL A 76 4.99 -3.18 -24.47
C VAL A 76 5.74 -4.49 -24.55
N SER A 77 6.57 -4.73 -23.54
CA SER A 77 7.31 -5.98 -23.36
C SER A 77 6.68 -6.76 -22.22
N ILE A 78 6.32 -8.02 -22.47
CA ILE A 78 5.80 -8.95 -21.46
C ILE A 78 6.78 -10.12 -21.40
N ASP A 79 7.42 -10.32 -20.24
CA ASP A 79 8.48 -11.31 -20.03
C ASP A 79 9.56 -11.27 -21.14
N ALA A 80 10.05 -10.06 -21.44
CA ALA A 80 11.02 -9.74 -22.50
C ALA A 80 10.54 -9.93 -23.96
N LEU A 81 9.27 -10.30 -24.19
CA LEU A 81 8.68 -10.41 -25.51
C LEU A 81 7.85 -9.17 -25.84
N THR A 82 8.16 -8.50 -26.95
CA THR A 82 7.33 -7.39 -27.44
C THR A 82 5.99 -7.92 -27.96
N VAL A 83 4.89 -7.41 -27.42
CA VAL A 83 3.52 -7.77 -27.80
C VAL A 83 2.84 -6.57 -28.43
N ALA A 84 2.23 -6.78 -29.60
CA ALA A 84 1.47 -5.74 -30.28
C ALA A 84 0.07 -5.58 -29.64
N PRO A 85 -0.46 -4.36 -29.53
CA PRO A 85 -1.80 -4.13 -29.03
C PRO A 85 -2.88 -4.53 -30.05
N VAL A 86 -4.05 -4.88 -29.53
CA VAL A 86 -5.32 -4.88 -30.25
C VAL A 86 -6.21 -3.79 -29.63
N VAL A 87 -6.86 -2.96 -30.44
CA VAL A 87 -7.84 -2.01 -29.89
C VAL A 87 -9.09 -2.78 -29.46
N GLY A 88 -9.43 -2.66 -28.18
CA GLY A 88 -10.66 -3.18 -27.58
C GLY A 88 -11.81 -2.20 -27.74
N LYS A 89 -12.43 -1.80 -26.63
CA LYS A 89 -13.48 -0.78 -26.65
C LYS A 89 -12.93 0.54 -27.21
N LEU A 90 -13.70 1.24 -28.04
CA LEU A 90 -13.42 2.58 -28.52
C LEU A 90 -14.72 3.38 -28.49
N SER A 91 -14.69 4.56 -27.89
CA SER A 91 -15.87 5.40 -27.70
C SER A 91 -15.49 6.87 -27.59
N VAL A 92 -16.48 7.73 -27.78
CA VAL A 92 -16.39 9.17 -27.55
C VAL A 92 -17.49 9.57 -26.57
N ASN A 93 -17.24 10.58 -25.75
CA ASN A 93 -18.28 11.14 -24.88
C ASN A 93 -19.13 12.18 -25.64
N ASP A 94 -20.30 12.49 -25.08
CA ASP A 94 -21.13 13.61 -25.49
C ASP A 94 -21.41 14.49 -24.25
N PRO A 95 -20.56 15.49 -23.99
CA PRO A 95 -20.61 16.27 -22.76
C PRO A 95 -21.67 17.39 -22.82
N ASP A 96 -22.20 17.76 -21.66
CA ASP A 96 -23.18 18.85 -21.53
C ASP A 96 -22.56 20.22 -21.87
N GLU A 97 -23.25 21.01 -22.70
CA GLU A 97 -22.86 22.35 -23.10
C GLU A 97 -22.68 23.31 -21.90
N VAL A 98 -23.38 23.06 -20.80
CA VAL A 98 -23.26 23.85 -19.56
C VAL A 98 -21.82 23.87 -19.02
N LEU A 99 -20.99 22.87 -19.37
CA LEU A 99 -19.58 22.80 -18.96
C LEU A 99 -18.65 23.64 -19.85
N LEU A 100 -19.08 24.06 -21.04
CA LEU A 100 -18.26 24.79 -22.02
C LEU A 100 -17.62 26.08 -21.47
N PRO A 101 -18.31 26.90 -20.64
CA PRO A 101 -17.70 28.09 -20.03
C PRO A 101 -16.47 27.79 -19.15
N LEU A 102 -16.30 26.55 -18.70
CA LEU A 102 -15.13 26.13 -17.91
C LEU A 102 -13.87 25.89 -18.77
N PHE A 103 -14.01 25.86 -20.10
CA PHE A 103 -12.95 25.55 -21.08
C PHE A 103 -12.67 26.73 -22.04
N PRO A 104 -12.28 27.91 -21.55
CA PRO A 104 -12.07 29.10 -22.39
C PRO A 104 -10.88 28.98 -23.38
N THR A 105 -9.92 28.08 -23.14
CA THR A 105 -8.73 27.90 -24.00
C THR A 105 -8.96 26.85 -25.09
N SER A 106 -9.60 25.74 -24.72
CA SER A 106 -9.71 24.54 -25.55
C SER A 106 -11.12 24.30 -26.08
N GLY A 107 -12.14 24.97 -25.54
CA GLY A 107 -13.53 24.88 -25.96
C GLY A 107 -14.05 23.44 -26.00
N TRP A 108 -14.83 23.14 -27.04
CA TRP A 108 -15.40 21.80 -27.26
C TRP A 108 -14.34 20.70 -27.37
N ARG A 109 -13.15 21.01 -27.89
CA ARG A 109 -12.06 20.02 -28.02
C ARG A 109 -11.48 19.60 -26.67
N GLY A 110 -11.53 20.47 -25.66
CA GLY A 110 -11.09 20.14 -24.30
C GLY A 110 -12.11 19.27 -23.55
N LEU A 111 -13.39 19.49 -23.83
CA LEU A 111 -14.52 18.84 -23.17
C LEU A 111 -14.84 17.46 -23.76
N ARG A 112 -14.65 17.29 -25.07
CA ARG A 112 -14.85 16.03 -25.79
C ARG A 112 -13.62 15.13 -25.68
N LYS A 113 -13.87 13.87 -25.36
CA LYS A 113 -12.90 12.83 -25.08
C LYS A 113 -13.12 11.63 -25.98
N VAL A 114 -12.01 11.02 -26.36
CA VAL A 114 -11.97 9.68 -26.92
C VAL A 114 -11.42 8.74 -25.85
N SER A 115 -12.07 7.60 -25.67
CA SER A 115 -11.68 6.57 -24.71
C SER A 115 -11.55 5.24 -25.44
N PHE A 116 -10.42 4.57 -25.24
CA PHE A 116 -10.17 3.27 -25.85
C PHE A 116 -9.29 2.36 -24.99
N GLU A 117 -9.37 1.07 -25.28
CA GLU A 117 -8.52 0.05 -24.65
C GLU A 117 -7.50 -0.47 -25.64
N LEU A 118 -6.25 -0.58 -25.21
CA LEU A 118 -5.22 -1.37 -25.88
C LEU A 118 -5.05 -2.67 -25.11
N VAL A 119 -5.45 -3.77 -25.74
CA VAL A 119 -5.43 -5.11 -25.17
C VAL A 119 -4.21 -5.86 -25.70
N TYR A 120 -3.37 -6.33 -24.78
CA TYR A 120 -2.17 -7.12 -25.03
C TYR A 120 -2.41 -8.54 -24.52
N PRO A 121 -2.72 -9.51 -25.40
CA PRO A 121 -3.07 -10.86 -24.99
C PRO A 121 -1.93 -11.55 -24.22
N LEU A 122 -2.28 -12.23 -23.12
CA LEU A 122 -1.36 -12.99 -22.30
C LEU A 122 -1.55 -14.48 -22.56
N LYS A 123 -0.43 -15.20 -22.78
CA LYS A 123 -0.44 -16.67 -22.90
C LYS A 123 -0.43 -17.37 -21.54
N SER A 124 0.12 -16.69 -20.54
CA SER A 124 0.25 -17.13 -19.16
C SER A 124 0.34 -15.91 -18.25
N PRO A 125 0.09 -16.05 -16.94
CA PRO A 125 0.29 -14.97 -16.00
C PRO A 125 1.74 -14.42 -16.08
N PRO A 126 1.96 -13.12 -16.34
CA PRO A 126 3.28 -12.55 -16.62
C PRO A 126 4.08 -12.32 -15.33
N ASN A 127 5.41 -12.41 -15.39
CA ASN A 127 6.29 -12.07 -14.27
C ASN A 127 6.80 -10.63 -14.36
N GLU A 128 6.94 -10.10 -15.56
CA GLU A 128 7.43 -8.76 -15.83
C GLU A 128 6.66 -8.12 -16.98
N ILE A 129 6.28 -6.84 -16.83
CA ILE A 129 5.71 -6.03 -17.90
C ILE A 129 6.43 -4.69 -17.92
N SER A 130 6.97 -4.30 -19.07
CA SER A 130 7.60 -3.00 -19.29
C SER A 130 6.86 -2.22 -20.36
N ILE A 131 6.60 -0.95 -20.07
CA ILE A 131 5.92 0.00 -20.97
C ILE A 131 6.68 1.31 -21.04
N VAL A 132 6.46 2.08 -22.11
CA VAL A 132 6.95 3.46 -22.26
C VAL A 132 5.82 4.34 -22.76
N TRP A 133 5.47 5.41 -22.04
CA TRP A 133 4.49 6.38 -22.52
C TRP A 133 5.13 7.37 -23.51
N PRO A 134 4.56 7.61 -24.71
CA PRO A 134 5.26 8.35 -25.76
C PRO A 134 5.03 9.87 -25.78
N ALA A 135 4.06 10.41 -25.03
CA ALA A 135 3.48 11.71 -25.35
C ALA A 135 3.40 12.69 -24.18
N TYR A 136 4.00 13.87 -24.39
CA TYR A 136 4.13 14.93 -23.38
C TYR A 136 3.86 16.30 -24.02
N PRO A 137 2.60 16.60 -24.40
CA PRO A 137 2.26 17.93 -24.91
C PRO A 137 2.54 19.02 -23.85
N PRO A 138 2.70 20.28 -24.28
CA PRO A 138 2.95 21.38 -23.35
C PRO A 138 1.76 21.61 -22.41
N ASP A 139 2.05 21.90 -21.16
CA ASP A 139 1.08 22.35 -20.16
C ASP A 139 0.61 23.76 -20.50
N LEU A 140 -0.53 23.86 -21.21
CA LEU A 140 -1.11 25.14 -21.61
C LEU A 140 -1.61 25.97 -20.41
N LEU A 141 -1.88 25.32 -19.27
CA LEU A 141 -2.36 25.97 -18.05
C LEU A 141 -1.22 26.54 -17.20
N SER A 142 0.02 26.06 -17.41
CA SER A 142 1.20 26.59 -16.73
C SER A 142 1.32 28.11 -16.84
N VAL A 143 1.59 28.80 -15.74
CA VAL A 143 1.85 30.25 -15.75
C VAL A 143 3.23 30.60 -16.33
N LEU A 144 4.09 29.61 -16.54
CA LEU A 144 5.43 29.81 -17.09
C LEU A 144 5.37 30.10 -18.59
N ALA A 145 6.20 31.04 -19.05
CA ALA A 145 6.32 31.36 -20.47
C ALA A 145 6.80 30.16 -21.31
N SER A 146 7.57 29.25 -20.71
CA SER A 146 8.13 28.07 -21.38
C SER A 146 7.12 26.94 -21.61
N LYS A 147 5.96 26.96 -20.95
CA LYS A 147 4.91 25.92 -21.03
C LYS A 147 5.50 24.50 -21.00
N PRO A 148 6.02 24.06 -19.83
CA PRO A 148 6.75 22.81 -19.72
C PRO A 148 5.89 21.61 -20.18
N PRO A 149 6.51 20.48 -20.58
CA PRO A 149 5.76 19.27 -20.92
C PRO A 149 4.89 18.81 -19.75
N LEU A 150 3.70 18.28 -20.03
CA LEU A 150 2.84 17.67 -19.02
C LEU A 150 3.54 16.50 -18.34
N GLU A 151 3.27 16.33 -17.06
CA GLU A 151 3.53 15.08 -16.33
C GLU A 151 2.24 14.23 -16.41
N ILE A 152 2.35 12.97 -16.82
CA ILE A 152 1.19 12.13 -17.09
C ILE A 152 1.00 11.15 -15.94
N ALA A 153 -0.02 11.39 -15.13
CA ALA A 153 -0.41 10.46 -14.08
C ALA A 153 -1.08 9.23 -14.67
N ALA A 154 -0.78 8.06 -14.11
CA ALA A 154 -1.42 6.81 -14.48
C ALA A 154 -1.71 5.93 -13.25
N GLU A 155 -2.72 5.07 -13.38
CA GLU A 155 -2.99 4.01 -12.43
C GLU A 155 -2.45 2.68 -12.96
N TRP A 156 -1.87 1.87 -12.07
CA TRP A 156 -1.44 0.52 -12.36
C TRP A 156 -2.09 -0.46 -11.39
N THR A 157 -2.91 -1.36 -11.90
CA THR A 157 -3.60 -2.39 -11.12
C THR A 157 -3.15 -3.77 -11.59
N ALA A 158 -2.44 -4.49 -10.73
CA ALA A 158 -1.88 -5.79 -11.05
C ALA A 158 -1.71 -6.65 -9.81
N ASP A 159 -2.04 -7.95 -9.92
CA ASP A 159 -1.85 -8.94 -8.86
C ASP A 159 -2.52 -8.53 -7.52
N GLY A 160 -3.72 -7.95 -7.62
CA GLY A 160 -4.49 -7.51 -6.46
C GLY A 160 -4.01 -6.21 -5.83
N LEU A 161 -3.07 -5.49 -6.47
CA LEU A 161 -2.50 -4.24 -5.97
C LEU A 161 -2.76 -3.11 -6.95
N ARG A 162 -3.09 -1.95 -6.40
CA ARG A 162 -3.15 -0.69 -7.13
C ARG A 162 -1.87 0.09 -6.88
N SER A 163 -1.39 0.86 -7.84
CA SER A 163 -0.25 1.78 -7.72
C SER A 163 -0.52 3.02 -8.55
N GLN A 164 0.01 4.18 -8.13
CA GLN A 164 0.00 5.38 -8.96
C GLN A 164 1.39 5.56 -9.58
N LEU A 165 1.40 5.88 -10.87
CA LEU A 165 2.60 6.15 -11.65
C LEU A 165 2.56 7.59 -12.13
N LEU A 166 3.74 8.18 -12.30
CA LEU A 166 3.89 9.47 -12.93
C LEU A 166 4.92 9.34 -14.04
N PHE A 167 4.46 9.47 -15.28
CA PHE A 167 5.34 9.50 -16.43
C PHE A 167 5.80 10.93 -16.69
N THR A 168 7.10 11.11 -16.85
CA THR A 168 7.67 12.40 -17.24
C THR A 168 8.46 12.23 -18.53
N ARG A 169 8.76 13.33 -19.23
CA ARG A 169 9.56 13.25 -20.46
C ARG A 169 10.95 12.65 -20.21
N SER A 170 11.54 12.86 -19.03
CA SER A 170 12.83 12.29 -18.62
C SER A 170 12.72 10.84 -18.16
N GLU A 171 11.58 10.45 -17.60
CA GLU A 171 11.32 9.09 -17.10
C GLU A 171 10.00 8.56 -17.72
N PRO A 172 10.03 8.20 -19.02
CA PRO A 172 8.83 7.78 -19.73
C PRO A 172 8.51 6.29 -19.59
N GLY A 173 9.44 5.51 -19.02
CA GLY A 173 9.33 4.06 -18.90
C GLY A 173 8.88 3.62 -17.51
N PHE A 174 8.13 2.52 -17.46
CA PHE A 174 7.78 1.83 -16.22
C PHE A 174 7.93 0.32 -16.41
N THR A 175 8.49 -0.36 -15.41
CA THR A 175 8.61 -1.82 -15.39
C THR A 175 7.97 -2.37 -14.12
N TRP A 176 6.91 -3.13 -14.29
CA TRP A 176 6.26 -3.89 -13.23
C TRP A 176 6.87 -5.28 -13.13
N ARG A 177 7.05 -5.74 -11.89
CA ARG A 177 7.42 -7.13 -11.57
C ARG A 177 6.34 -7.72 -10.67
N ARG A 178 5.93 -8.95 -10.97
CA ARG A 178 4.96 -9.69 -10.16
C ARG A 178 5.46 -9.80 -8.71
N PRO A 179 4.67 -9.31 -7.73
CA PRO A 179 4.96 -9.55 -6.32
C PRO A 179 4.92 -11.04 -5.99
N THR A 180 5.74 -11.49 -5.05
CA THR A 180 5.71 -12.86 -4.52
C THR A 180 5.42 -12.85 -3.01
N GLY A 181 4.74 -13.88 -2.51
CA GLY A 181 4.51 -14.08 -1.07
C GLY A 181 3.25 -13.46 -0.45
N GLY A 182 2.34 -12.90 -1.26
CA GLY A 182 1.00 -12.49 -0.80
C GLY A 182 1.00 -11.36 0.23
N ILE A 183 0.01 -11.35 1.13
CA ILE A 183 -0.13 -10.33 2.19
C ILE A 183 1.10 -10.31 3.10
N ASP A 184 1.53 -11.49 3.56
CA ASP A 184 2.57 -11.62 4.57
C ASP A 184 3.96 -11.13 4.08
N ALA A 185 4.20 -11.12 2.77
CA ALA A 185 5.44 -10.57 2.20
C ALA A 185 5.44 -9.05 2.07
N ARG A 186 4.26 -8.39 2.12
CA ARG A 186 4.14 -6.93 1.99
C ARG A 186 4.01 -6.20 3.32
N LEU A 187 3.48 -6.88 4.33
CA LEU A 187 3.37 -6.34 5.67
C LEU A 187 4.66 -6.61 6.45
N ASP A 188 5.13 -5.58 7.14
CA ASP A 188 6.30 -5.71 7.99
C ASP A 188 5.96 -6.61 9.19
N THR A 189 6.90 -7.49 9.57
CA THR A 189 6.67 -8.47 10.63
C THR A 189 6.63 -7.80 12.00
N VAL A 190 5.54 -7.98 12.72
CA VAL A 190 5.37 -7.47 14.09
C VAL A 190 5.94 -8.51 15.07
N PRO A 191 6.78 -8.10 16.05
CA PRO A 191 7.25 -9.00 17.10
C PRO A 191 6.11 -9.71 17.83
N THR A 192 6.29 -10.97 18.21
CA THR A 192 5.24 -11.71 18.94
C THR A 192 5.12 -11.23 20.38
N PRO A 193 3.90 -11.17 20.96
CA PRO A 193 3.71 -10.85 22.36
C PRO A 193 4.47 -11.81 23.31
N PRO A 194 4.99 -11.33 24.44
CA PRO A 194 5.63 -12.18 25.42
C PRO A 194 4.58 -13.09 26.07
N VAL A 195 4.81 -14.41 26.00
CA VAL A 195 3.92 -15.40 26.60
C VAL A 195 4.30 -15.62 28.06
N ALA A 196 3.29 -15.75 28.93
CA ALA A 196 3.50 -16.11 30.33
C ALA A 196 4.26 -17.43 30.43
N GLN A 197 5.38 -17.43 31.15
CA GLN A 197 6.18 -18.65 31.34
C GLN A 197 5.76 -19.35 32.62
N PRO A 198 5.83 -20.69 32.68
CA PRO A 198 5.56 -21.39 33.92
C PRO A 198 6.63 -21.04 34.97
N LEU A 199 6.21 -20.92 36.25
CA LEU A 199 7.13 -20.67 37.36
C LEU A 199 8.08 -21.87 37.55
N VAL A 200 7.52 -23.07 37.43
CA VAL A 200 8.22 -24.35 37.40
C VAL A 200 8.01 -24.97 36.02
N PRO A 201 9.04 -24.96 35.15
CA PRO A 201 8.91 -25.53 33.81
C PRO A 201 8.78 -27.06 33.87
N ALA A 202 8.12 -27.65 32.87
CA ALA A 202 7.82 -29.08 32.83
C ALA A 202 9.07 -29.98 33.03
N TRP A 203 10.22 -29.60 32.47
CA TRP A 203 11.47 -30.36 32.65
C TRP A 203 11.95 -30.39 34.10
N ALA A 204 11.65 -29.39 34.93
CA ALA A 204 12.05 -29.36 36.33
C ALA A 204 11.21 -30.36 37.14
N THR A 205 9.90 -30.40 36.87
CA THR A 205 8.99 -31.39 37.45
C THR A 205 9.33 -32.81 36.98
N MET A 206 9.70 -32.98 35.71
CA MET A 206 10.21 -34.24 35.17
C MET A 206 11.50 -34.68 35.85
N ALA A 207 12.44 -33.76 36.13
CA ALA A 207 13.69 -34.10 36.82
C ALA A 207 13.41 -34.68 38.22
N ILE A 208 12.42 -34.14 38.95
CA ILE A 208 11.97 -34.68 40.23
C ILE A 208 11.32 -36.06 40.03
N GLY A 209 10.44 -36.22 39.05
CA GLY A 209 9.80 -37.51 38.75
C GLY A 209 10.82 -38.61 38.42
N VAL A 210 11.77 -38.32 37.54
CA VAL A 210 12.85 -39.23 37.14
C VAL A 210 13.78 -39.54 38.30
N PHE A 211 14.09 -38.56 39.16
CA PHE A 211 14.83 -38.77 40.40
C PHE A 211 14.14 -39.82 41.27
N VAL A 212 12.85 -39.64 41.55
CA VAL A 212 12.08 -40.54 42.42
C VAL A 212 12.02 -41.96 41.82
N VAL A 213 11.74 -42.09 40.53
CA VAL A 213 11.68 -43.39 39.85
C VAL A 213 13.03 -44.11 39.89
N ALA A 214 14.13 -43.43 39.56
CA ALA A 214 15.45 -44.02 39.56
C ALA A 214 15.93 -44.39 40.98
N PHE A 215 15.64 -43.53 41.97
CA PHE A 215 15.96 -43.79 43.38
C PHE A 215 15.19 -45.00 43.91
N VAL A 216 13.87 -45.06 43.69
CA VAL A 216 13.01 -46.16 44.15
C VAL A 216 13.39 -47.46 43.45
N ALA A 217 13.63 -47.44 42.14
CA ALA A 217 14.07 -48.63 41.39
C ALA A 217 15.42 -49.17 41.94
N ALA A 218 16.39 -48.31 42.22
CA ALA A 218 17.67 -48.70 42.81
C ALA A 218 17.52 -49.22 44.26
N ALA A 219 16.63 -48.62 45.05
CA ALA A 219 16.33 -49.06 46.41
C ALA A 219 15.61 -50.43 46.44
N MET A 220 14.62 -50.64 45.55
CA MET A 220 13.95 -51.93 45.38
C MET A 220 14.90 -53.03 44.90
N ALA A 221 15.91 -52.67 44.10
CA ALA A 221 17.01 -53.55 43.72
C ALA A 221 18.04 -53.80 44.85
N ARG A 222 17.74 -53.35 46.09
CA ARG A 222 18.58 -53.51 47.30
C ARG A 222 19.99 -52.92 47.15
N ARG A 223 20.17 -51.89 46.32
CA ARG A 223 21.44 -51.17 46.25
C ARG A 223 21.69 -50.39 47.53
N ALA A 224 22.97 -50.17 47.86
CA ALA A 224 23.34 -49.33 48.99
C ALA A 224 22.72 -47.91 48.83
N PRO A 225 22.29 -47.25 49.92
CA PRO A 225 21.56 -45.99 49.84
C PRO A 225 22.33 -44.87 49.12
N ARG A 226 23.67 -44.86 49.21
CA ARG A 226 24.54 -43.93 48.47
C ARG A 226 24.46 -44.13 46.95
N VAL A 227 24.34 -45.38 46.49
CA VAL A 227 24.23 -45.72 45.07
C VAL A 227 22.85 -45.36 44.53
N ALA A 228 21.79 -45.61 45.30
CA ALA A 228 20.43 -45.22 44.92
C ALA A 228 20.29 -43.69 44.81
N LEU A 229 20.85 -42.95 45.77
CA LEU A 229 20.90 -41.49 45.73
C LEU A 229 21.70 -40.98 44.52
N GLY A 230 22.88 -41.56 44.28
CA GLY A 230 23.71 -41.22 43.12
C GLY A 230 23.01 -41.46 41.78
N ALA A 231 22.34 -42.60 41.62
CA ALA A 231 21.58 -42.93 40.40
C ALA A 231 20.43 -41.94 40.16
N GLY A 232 19.67 -41.59 41.21
CA GLY A 232 18.61 -40.58 41.14
C GLY A 232 19.16 -39.21 40.75
N LEU A 233 20.23 -38.76 41.39
CA LEU A 233 20.86 -37.45 41.12
C LEU A 233 21.41 -37.37 39.68
N VAL A 234 22.07 -38.42 39.19
CA VAL A 234 22.57 -38.47 37.81
C VAL A 234 21.41 -38.41 36.81
N ALA A 235 20.34 -39.17 37.04
CA ALA A 235 19.18 -39.16 36.15
C ALA A 235 18.48 -37.79 36.13
N ALA A 236 18.33 -37.14 37.28
CA ALA A 236 17.79 -35.79 37.37
C ALA A 236 18.69 -34.76 36.67
N ALA A 237 20.01 -34.85 36.86
CA ALA A 237 20.99 -33.97 36.23
C ALA A 237 20.93 -34.07 34.71
N ILE A 238 20.75 -35.27 34.15
CA ILE A 238 20.57 -35.48 32.70
C ILE A 238 19.34 -34.71 32.21
N VAL A 239 18.20 -34.80 32.90
CA VAL A 239 16.98 -34.06 32.52
C VAL A 239 17.17 -32.54 32.63
N LEU A 240 17.83 -32.07 33.68
CA LEU A 240 18.14 -30.65 33.90
C LEU A 240 19.06 -30.06 32.81
N VAL A 241 20.00 -30.86 32.30
CA VAL A 241 20.92 -30.46 31.22
C VAL A 241 20.23 -30.53 29.86
N MET A 242 19.52 -31.61 29.56
CA MET A 242 18.87 -31.80 28.25
C MET A 242 17.62 -30.93 28.07
N ARG A 243 16.96 -30.54 29.17
CA ARG A 243 15.72 -29.73 29.18
C ARG A 243 14.68 -30.20 28.15
N PRO A 244 14.29 -31.48 28.16
CA PRO A 244 13.39 -32.02 27.16
C PRO A 244 12.02 -31.31 27.18
N SER A 245 11.42 -31.16 26.01
CA SER A 245 10.06 -30.66 25.85
C SER A 245 9.08 -31.65 26.49
N GLY A 246 8.50 -31.27 27.65
CA GLY A 246 7.51 -32.06 28.36
C GLY A 246 6.09 -31.55 28.14
N PRO A 247 5.05 -32.37 28.43
CA PRO A 247 3.67 -31.92 28.38
C PRO A 247 3.43 -30.74 29.33
N ALA A 248 2.63 -29.77 28.88
CA ALA A 248 2.34 -28.54 29.64
C ALA A 248 1.71 -28.81 31.02
N THR A 249 1.08 -29.98 31.21
CA THR A 249 0.50 -30.42 32.50
C THR A 249 1.53 -30.62 33.61
N LEU A 250 2.81 -30.79 33.25
CA LEU A 250 3.90 -30.90 34.23
C LEU A 250 4.47 -29.53 34.62
N ALA A 251 4.07 -28.46 33.95
CA ALA A 251 4.48 -27.11 34.32
C ALA A 251 3.56 -26.54 35.40
N TRP A 252 4.12 -25.82 36.37
CA TRP A 252 3.37 -25.28 37.50
C TRP A 252 3.63 -23.81 37.77
N GLY A 253 2.58 -23.10 38.21
CA GLY A 253 2.58 -21.67 38.44
C GLY A 253 2.76 -20.86 37.16
N THR A 254 2.50 -19.57 37.23
CA THR A 254 2.67 -18.64 36.10
C THR A 254 3.54 -17.48 36.54
N ARG A 255 4.63 -17.24 35.82
CA ARG A 255 5.40 -16.02 35.90
C ARG A 255 4.78 -15.02 34.92
N ALA A 256 4.43 -13.84 35.42
CA ALA A 256 3.97 -12.75 34.57
C ALA A 256 5.00 -12.52 33.45
N PRO A 257 4.56 -12.27 32.20
CA PRO A 257 5.48 -11.94 31.12
C PRO A 257 6.34 -10.74 31.53
N VAL A 258 7.62 -10.73 31.11
CA VAL A 258 8.41 -9.50 31.19
C VAL A 258 7.73 -8.49 30.26
N GLY A 259 7.42 -7.30 30.79
CA GLY A 259 6.84 -6.22 30.00
C GLY A 259 7.71 -5.88 28.80
N VAL A 260 7.09 -5.30 27.76
CA VAL A 260 7.80 -4.87 26.56
C VAL A 260 8.57 -3.59 26.90
N SER A 261 9.84 -3.46 26.50
CA SER A 261 10.56 -2.19 26.68
C SER A 261 9.90 -1.09 25.84
N ASP A 262 9.97 0.17 26.28
CA ASP A 262 9.35 1.27 25.52
C ASP A 262 9.86 1.36 24.07
N ALA A 263 11.15 1.09 23.85
CA ALA A 263 11.73 1.02 22.52
C ALA A 263 11.10 -0.09 21.66
N ALA A 264 10.89 -1.28 22.23
CA ALA A 264 10.24 -2.38 21.51
C ALA A 264 8.75 -2.11 21.28
N ALA A 265 8.05 -1.50 22.23
CA ALA A 265 6.65 -1.09 22.10
C ALA A 265 6.49 -0.02 21.00
N GLN A 266 7.43 0.92 20.91
CA GLN A 266 7.49 1.90 19.83
C GLN A 266 7.64 1.22 18.46
N THR A 267 8.60 0.30 18.31
CA THR A 267 8.77 -0.46 17.06
C THR A 267 7.52 -1.26 16.69
N ILE A 268 6.89 -1.93 17.65
CA ILE A 268 5.63 -2.66 17.44
C ILE A 268 4.56 -1.71 16.90
N PHE A 269 4.35 -0.56 17.54
CA PHE A 269 3.36 0.42 17.10
C PHE A 269 3.65 0.96 15.71
N GLU A 270 4.88 1.41 15.44
CA GLU A 270 5.24 1.99 14.14
C GLU A 270 5.07 0.97 13.01
N THR A 271 5.37 -0.30 13.27
CA THR A 271 5.15 -1.42 12.34
C THR A 271 3.65 -1.62 12.06
N LEU A 272 2.83 -1.73 13.12
CA LEU A 272 1.37 -1.87 12.99
C LEU A 272 0.74 -0.67 12.26
N HIS A 273 1.17 0.54 12.61
CA HIS A 273 0.67 1.78 12.02
C HIS A 273 1.06 1.88 10.54
N GLY A 274 2.29 1.55 10.16
CA GLY A 274 2.70 1.50 8.76
C GLY A 274 1.90 0.45 7.96
N ASN A 275 1.74 -0.75 8.51
CA ASN A 275 0.98 -1.83 7.89
C ASN A 275 -0.51 -1.48 7.71
N MET A 276 -1.11 -0.73 8.63
CA MET A 276 -2.48 -0.23 8.52
C MET A 276 -2.68 0.60 7.24
N TYR A 277 -1.74 1.49 6.89
CA TYR A 277 -1.82 2.25 5.65
C TYR A 277 -1.57 1.36 4.41
N ARG A 278 -0.59 0.44 4.48
CA ARG A 278 -0.30 -0.51 3.38
C ARG A 278 -1.48 -1.44 3.07
N ALA A 279 -2.35 -1.71 4.03
CA ALA A 279 -3.55 -2.53 3.81
C ALA A 279 -4.50 -1.94 2.75
N PHE A 280 -4.47 -0.62 2.53
CA PHE A 280 -5.27 0.05 1.50
C PHE A 280 -4.59 0.08 0.13
N ASP A 281 -3.44 -0.58 -0.04
CA ASP A 281 -2.81 -0.72 -1.35
C ASP A 281 -3.46 -1.78 -2.24
N TYR A 282 -4.22 -2.70 -1.64
CA TYR A 282 -4.95 -3.75 -2.34
C TYR A 282 -6.17 -3.18 -3.08
N ASP A 283 -6.52 -3.79 -4.21
CA ASP A 283 -7.68 -3.39 -5.03
C ASP A 283 -9.00 -4.09 -4.62
N ASP A 284 -8.89 -5.28 -4.02
CA ASP A 284 -10.00 -6.12 -3.57
C ASP A 284 -10.36 -5.87 -2.10
N GLU A 285 -11.67 -5.74 -1.86
CA GLU A 285 -12.24 -5.43 -0.54
C GLU A 285 -11.87 -6.44 0.53
N ARG A 286 -11.98 -7.73 0.20
CA ARG A 286 -11.71 -8.81 1.14
C ARG A 286 -10.22 -8.81 1.51
N THR A 287 -9.35 -8.64 0.53
CA THR A 287 -7.90 -8.60 0.71
C THR A 287 -7.48 -7.38 1.54
N THR A 288 -8.07 -6.21 1.29
CA THR A 288 -7.88 -5.01 2.14
C THR A 288 -8.30 -5.29 3.58
N TYR A 289 -9.48 -5.88 3.80
CA TYR A 289 -9.97 -6.17 5.14
C TYR A 289 -9.07 -7.18 5.87
N ASP A 290 -8.69 -8.27 5.20
CA ASP A 290 -7.80 -9.31 5.74
C ASP A 290 -6.40 -8.76 6.06
N ALA A 291 -5.87 -7.86 5.22
CA ALA A 291 -4.59 -7.18 5.47
C ALA A 291 -4.69 -6.19 6.64
N LEU A 292 -5.78 -5.42 6.72
CA LEU A 292 -6.01 -4.48 7.82
C LEU A 292 -6.15 -5.21 9.16
N ALA A 293 -6.80 -6.38 9.15
CA ALA A 293 -6.93 -7.28 10.30
C ALA A 293 -5.59 -7.83 10.82
N ARG A 294 -4.49 -7.67 10.07
CA ARG A 294 -3.11 -7.95 10.55
C ARG A 294 -2.53 -6.86 11.43
N SER A 295 -3.16 -5.69 11.51
CA SER A 295 -2.63 -4.57 12.30
C SER A 295 -3.66 -3.96 13.24
N VAL A 296 -4.94 -4.13 12.92
CA VAL A 296 -6.07 -3.54 13.63
C VAL A 296 -7.06 -4.64 13.99
N SER A 297 -7.75 -4.50 15.12
CA SER A 297 -8.78 -5.46 15.55
C SER A 297 -9.91 -4.80 16.32
N GLY A 298 -10.90 -5.60 16.73
CA GLY A 298 -12.08 -5.11 17.44
C GLY A 298 -12.92 -4.17 16.58
N ALA A 299 -13.58 -3.20 17.24
CA ALA A 299 -14.42 -2.20 16.56
C ALA A 299 -13.62 -1.30 15.62
N LEU A 300 -12.37 -0.99 15.98
CA LEU A 300 -11.49 -0.12 15.18
C LEU A 300 -11.26 -0.68 13.76
N LEU A 301 -11.24 -2.00 13.58
CA LEU A 301 -11.06 -2.64 12.28
C LEU A 301 -12.19 -2.27 11.32
N GLU A 302 -13.43 -2.49 11.76
CA GLU A 302 -14.62 -2.19 10.96
C GLU A 302 -14.78 -0.68 10.74
N GLU A 303 -14.59 0.13 11.78
CA GLU A 303 -14.69 1.58 11.70
C GLU A 303 -13.68 2.18 10.73
N THR A 304 -12.42 1.76 10.81
CA THR A 304 -11.35 2.22 9.92
C THR A 304 -11.65 1.83 8.47
N TYR A 305 -12.02 0.57 8.24
CA TYR A 305 -12.37 0.08 6.91
C TYR A 305 -13.54 0.87 6.28
N LEU A 306 -14.66 1.00 6.99
CA LEU A 306 -15.85 1.69 6.50
C LEU A 306 -15.63 3.20 6.32
N SER A 307 -14.83 3.82 7.19
CA SER A 307 -14.48 5.24 7.08
C SER A 307 -13.67 5.51 5.80
N VAL A 308 -12.58 4.77 5.60
CA VAL A 308 -11.72 4.93 4.41
C VAL A 308 -12.48 4.55 3.14
N ARG A 309 -13.30 3.49 3.18
CA ARG A 309 -14.11 3.08 2.02
C ARG A 309 -15.09 4.17 1.59
N ARG A 310 -15.78 4.82 2.53
CA ARG A 310 -16.70 5.92 2.20
C ARG A 310 -15.95 7.09 1.56
N ALA A 311 -14.75 7.42 2.03
CA ALA A 311 -13.93 8.45 1.43
C ALA A 311 -13.53 8.08 -0.01
N LEU A 312 -13.04 6.86 -0.25
CA LEU A 312 -12.62 6.40 -1.58
C LEU A 312 -13.77 6.34 -2.59
N VAL A 313 -14.98 5.92 -2.17
CA VAL A 313 -16.17 5.90 -3.06
C VAL A 313 -16.56 7.32 -3.49
N MET A 314 -16.58 8.27 -2.54
CA MET A 314 -16.89 9.68 -2.84
C MET A 314 -15.85 10.31 -3.78
N GLU A 315 -14.58 9.89 -3.67
CA GLU A 315 -13.52 10.33 -4.58
C GLU A 315 -13.72 9.77 -5.99
N ASP A 316 -13.99 8.46 -6.12
CA ASP A 316 -14.21 7.79 -7.41
C ASP A 316 -15.41 8.36 -8.17
N GLU A 317 -16.51 8.67 -7.47
CA GLU A 317 -17.68 9.37 -8.03
C GLU A 317 -17.32 10.77 -8.58
N GLY A 318 -16.34 11.43 -7.98
CA GLY A 318 -15.80 12.72 -8.44
C GLY A 318 -14.72 12.61 -9.53
N GLY A 319 -14.36 11.39 -9.94
CA GLY A 319 -13.22 11.12 -10.83
C GLY A 319 -11.86 11.49 -10.23
N ALA A 320 -11.78 11.50 -8.89
CA ALA A 320 -10.57 11.72 -8.13
C ALA A 320 -10.12 10.42 -7.47
N MET A 321 -8.82 10.26 -7.27
CA MET A 321 -8.22 9.11 -6.63
C MET A 321 -7.14 9.59 -5.67
N SER A 322 -7.39 9.48 -4.36
CA SER A 322 -6.38 9.73 -3.34
C SER A 322 -5.60 8.46 -3.01
N ARG A 323 -4.30 8.62 -2.80
CA ARG A 323 -3.41 7.55 -2.35
C ARG A 323 -2.42 8.07 -1.34
N VAL A 324 -2.12 7.25 -0.34
CA VAL A 324 -1.00 7.49 0.57
C VAL A 324 0.31 7.10 -0.11
N VAL A 325 1.21 8.08 -0.25
CA VAL A 325 2.55 7.91 -0.81
C VAL A 325 3.54 7.52 0.27
N ALA A 326 3.46 8.16 1.44
CA ALA A 326 4.35 7.90 2.56
C ALA A 326 3.69 8.21 3.90
N VAL A 327 4.10 7.47 4.92
CA VAL A 327 3.74 7.73 6.32
C VAL A 327 5.04 7.95 7.08
N ARG A 328 5.19 9.14 7.67
CA ARG A 328 6.40 9.54 8.41
C ARG A 328 6.07 9.73 9.88
N PRO A 329 6.59 8.90 10.79
CA PRO A 329 6.51 9.19 12.22
C PRO A 329 7.33 10.45 12.52
N ILE A 330 6.77 11.37 13.31
CA ILE A 330 7.46 12.55 13.85
C ILE A 330 7.85 12.29 15.31
N THR A 331 6.87 11.88 16.11
CA THR A 331 7.10 11.45 17.49
C THR A 331 6.22 10.25 17.81
N THR A 332 6.79 9.31 18.56
CA THR A 332 6.07 8.17 19.12
C THR A 332 6.45 8.08 20.58
N ARG A 333 5.48 8.15 21.50
CA ARG A 333 5.72 8.09 22.94
C ARG A 333 4.81 7.06 23.58
N ILE A 334 5.41 6.09 24.27
CA ILE A 334 4.69 5.16 25.13
C ILE A 334 4.26 5.90 26.39
N GLU A 335 2.96 5.96 26.63
CA GLU A 335 2.41 6.71 27.77
C GLU A 335 2.12 5.82 28.97
N SER A 336 1.68 4.59 28.71
CA SER A 336 1.42 3.61 29.75
C SER A 336 1.50 2.20 29.19
N GLN A 337 1.84 1.25 30.06
CA GLN A 337 1.81 -0.18 29.77
C GLN A 337 1.08 -0.90 30.90
N GLY A 338 0.39 -2.00 30.58
CA GLY A 338 -0.35 -2.77 31.55
C GLY A 338 -1.10 -3.92 30.90
N GLU A 339 -2.31 -4.17 31.40
CA GLU A 339 -3.22 -5.14 30.82
C GLU A 339 -4.58 -4.51 30.60
N ILE A 340 -5.24 -4.90 29.50
CA ILE A 340 -6.63 -4.55 29.21
C ILE A 340 -7.45 -5.81 29.02
N GLU A 341 -8.77 -5.68 29.11
CA GLU A 341 -9.69 -6.77 28.85
C GLU A 341 -10.12 -6.76 27.37
N ILE A 342 -9.77 -7.83 26.66
CA ILE A 342 -10.17 -8.05 25.26
C ILE A 342 -10.83 -9.42 25.18
N GLY A 343 -12.09 -9.46 24.72
CA GLY A 343 -12.83 -10.72 24.58
C GLY A 343 -12.95 -11.55 25.88
N GLY A 344 -13.07 -10.87 27.03
CA GLY A 344 -13.16 -11.51 28.35
C GLY A 344 -11.83 -12.05 28.89
N ARG A 345 -10.69 -11.69 28.29
CA ARG A 345 -9.34 -12.06 28.74
C ARG A 345 -8.52 -10.82 29.04
N ARG A 346 -7.78 -10.86 30.14
CA ARG A 346 -6.73 -9.87 30.42
C ARG A 346 -5.51 -10.18 29.56
N VAL A 347 -5.11 -9.20 28.75
CA VAL A 347 -3.97 -9.33 27.84
C VAL A 347 -3.01 -8.14 28.02
N PRO A 348 -1.70 -8.33 27.83
CA PRO A 348 -0.74 -7.24 27.80
C PRO A 348 -1.14 -6.17 26.79
N ALA A 349 -0.99 -4.90 27.17
CA ALA A 349 -1.32 -3.77 26.33
C ALA A 349 -0.49 -2.53 26.69
N PHE A 350 -0.44 -1.59 25.76
CA PHE A 350 0.19 -0.30 25.97
C PHE A 350 -0.53 0.80 25.19
N THR A 351 -0.40 2.02 25.69
CA THR A 351 -0.97 3.22 25.06
C THR A 351 0.13 4.09 24.49
N VAL A 352 -0.09 4.56 23.27
CA VAL A 352 0.87 5.35 22.51
C VAL A 352 0.25 6.69 22.17
N ALA A 353 0.99 7.77 22.41
CA ALA A 353 0.73 9.06 21.77
C ALA A 353 1.68 9.20 20.58
N ALA A 354 1.13 9.46 19.39
CA ALA A 354 1.90 9.58 18.16
C ALA A 354 1.56 10.87 17.42
N ARG A 355 2.59 11.46 16.81
CA ARG A 355 2.48 12.49 15.79
C ARG A 355 3.12 11.95 14.52
N TRP A 356 2.42 12.08 13.40
CA TRP A 356 2.92 11.60 12.11
C TRP A 356 2.42 12.47 10.98
N GLN A 357 3.11 12.39 9.86
CA GLN A 357 2.70 12.99 8.60
C GLN A 357 2.33 11.90 7.60
N VAL A 358 1.27 12.17 6.84
CA VAL A 358 0.84 11.35 5.71
C VAL A 358 0.98 12.22 4.47
N ASP A 359 1.84 11.80 3.56
CA ASP A 359 1.87 12.34 2.21
C ASP A 359 0.81 11.62 1.39
N GLY A 360 -0.19 12.35 0.95
CA GLY A 360 -1.20 11.91 0.02
C GLY A 360 -0.96 12.49 -1.36
N ARG A 361 -1.21 11.70 -2.39
CA ARG A 361 -1.34 12.15 -3.77
C ARG A 361 -2.77 11.97 -4.22
N VAL A 362 -3.43 13.08 -4.56
CA VAL A 362 -4.75 13.06 -5.17
C VAL A 362 -4.56 13.25 -6.67
N THR A 363 -4.82 12.19 -7.42
CA THR A 363 -4.84 12.22 -8.88
C THR A 363 -6.27 12.40 -9.32
N HIS A 364 -6.54 13.42 -10.09
CA HIS A 364 -7.82 13.60 -10.74
C HIS A 364 -7.52 14.12 -12.12
N TRP A 365 -8.20 13.60 -13.13
CA TRP A 365 -8.24 14.26 -14.42
C TRP A 365 -6.84 14.65 -14.97
N GLY A 366 -5.91 13.68 -15.09
CA GLY A 366 -4.62 13.87 -15.75
C GLY A 366 -3.59 14.74 -15.02
N HIS A 367 -3.86 15.14 -13.77
CA HIS A 367 -2.92 15.85 -12.92
C HIS A 367 -2.99 15.35 -11.47
N ALA A 368 -1.90 15.52 -10.75
CA ALA A 368 -1.75 15.05 -9.38
C ALA A 368 -1.48 16.24 -8.44
N HIS A 369 -2.13 16.23 -7.27
CA HIS A 369 -1.80 17.13 -6.17
C HIS A 369 -1.23 16.34 -5.02
N ASP A 370 0.01 16.69 -4.66
CA ASP A 370 0.61 16.22 -3.43
C ASP A 370 0.13 17.08 -2.27
N ARG A 371 -0.19 16.43 -1.15
CA ARG A 371 -0.64 17.06 0.08
C ARG A 371 0.00 16.33 1.25
N THR A 372 0.56 17.08 2.18
CA THR A 372 1.00 16.51 3.46
C THR A 372 -0.01 16.89 4.52
N ASN A 373 -0.53 15.90 5.24
CA ASN A 373 -1.35 16.11 6.43
C ASN A 373 -0.57 15.63 7.65
N GLU A 374 -0.52 16.45 8.68
CA GLU A 374 0.01 16.10 9.98
C GLU A 374 -1.14 15.74 10.93
N TYR A 375 -0.93 14.70 11.71
CA TYR A 375 -1.88 14.18 12.66
C TYR A 375 -1.24 14.06 14.05
N ASP A 376 -2.05 14.28 15.08
CA ASP A 376 -1.79 13.85 16.44
C ASP A 376 -2.86 12.84 16.84
N GLY A 377 -2.46 11.75 17.49
CA GLY A 377 -3.39 10.70 17.90
C GLY A 377 -2.91 9.89 19.10
N ARG A 378 -3.87 9.21 19.73
CA ARG A 378 -3.65 8.29 20.84
C ARG A 378 -4.16 6.91 20.42
N PHE A 379 -3.35 5.87 20.66
CA PHE A 379 -3.65 4.51 20.24
C PHE A 379 -3.52 3.52 21.39
N VAL A 380 -4.37 2.50 21.41
CA VAL A 380 -4.27 1.37 22.34
C VAL A 380 -3.86 0.14 21.56
N VAL A 381 -2.71 -0.43 21.92
CA VAL A 381 -2.18 -1.67 21.32
C VAL A 381 -2.32 -2.80 22.34
N GLY A 382 -2.93 -3.91 21.92
CA GLY A 382 -3.18 -5.09 22.74
C GLY A 382 -2.59 -6.34 22.13
N ALA A 383 -2.20 -7.28 22.99
CA ALA A 383 -1.73 -8.59 22.58
C ALA A 383 -2.91 -9.53 22.31
N GLU A 384 -2.89 -10.18 21.16
CA GLU A 384 -3.82 -11.23 20.76
C GLU A 384 -3.10 -12.58 20.58
N GLY A 385 -3.87 -13.63 20.29
CA GLY A 385 -3.35 -14.99 20.18
C GLY A 385 -2.28 -15.18 19.10
N ASP A 386 -2.31 -14.37 18.04
CA ASP A 386 -1.42 -14.46 16.88
C ASP A 386 -0.52 -13.22 16.68
N GLY A 387 -0.55 -12.22 17.56
CA GLY A 387 0.27 -11.01 17.43
C GLY A 387 -0.21 -9.81 18.24
N TRP A 388 0.43 -8.67 18.08
CA TRP A 388 -0.09 -7.39 18.57
C TRP A 388 -1.05 -6.78 17.55
N ARG A 389 -2.06 -6.05 18.02
CA ARG A 389 -3.02 -5.30 17.20
C ARG A 389 -3.38 -3.96 17.85
N MET A 390 -3.69 -2.97 17.03
CA MET A 390 -4.32 -1.73 17.47
C MET A 390 -5.82 -1.99 17.68
N HIS A 391 -6.29 -1.78 18.91
CA HIS A 391 -7.69 -2.01 19.30
C HIS A 391 -8.52 -0.74 19.32
N ASP A 392 -7.86 0.40 19.55
CA ASP A 392 -8.52 1.69 19.68
C ASP A 392 -7.58 2.81 19.18
N ALA A 393 -8.17 3.85 18.62
CA ALA A 393 -7.48 4.99 18.06
C ALA A 393 -8.34 6.25 18.17
N GLU A 394 -7.78 7.28 18.78
CA GLU A 394 -8.37 8.61 18.89
C GLU A 394 -7.50 9.61 18.13
N ILE A 395 -8.05 10.22 17.08
CA ILE A 395 -7.39 11.30 16.36
C ILE A 395 -7.67 12.61 17.10
N LEU A 396 -6.62 13.22 17.66
CA LEU A 396 -6.70 14.41 18.49
C LEU A 396 -6.56 15.70 17.67
N ARG A 397 -5.76 15.66 16.60
CA ARG A 397 -5.51 16.79 15.72
C ARG A 397 -5.28 16.30 14.30
N GLN A 398 -5.77 17.08 13.33
CA GLN A 398 -5.45 16.92 11.92
C GLN A 398 -5.22 18.32 11.35
N GLU A 399 -4.06 18.54 10.73
CA GLU A 399 -3.71 19.79 10.07
C GLU A 399 -3.09 19.50 8.70
N ARG A 400 -3.52 20.24 7.68
CA ARG A 400 -2.85 20.24 6.38
C ARG A 400 -1.60 21.11 6.46
N ILE A 401 -0.46 20.52 6.13
CA ILE A 401 0.80 21.25 6.02
C ILE A 401 0.98 21.64 4.56
N ASP A 402 0.84 22.93 4.27
CA ASP A 402 1.15 23.45 2.94
C ASP A 402 2.67 23.52 2.78
N SER A 403 3.25 22.47 2.21
CA SER A 403 4.65 22.46 1.79
C SER A 403 4.81 23.40 0.58
N GLY A 404 5.26 24.63 0.83
CA GLY A 404 5.69 25.58 -0.22
C GLY A 404 6.92 25.15 -1.02
N ALA A 405 7.32 23.88 -0.97
CA ALA A 405 8.47 23.33 -1.67
C ALA A 405 8.16 21.89 -2.13
N LYS A 406 8.31 21.62 -3.43
CA LYS A 406 8.34 20.26 -3.97
C LYS A 406 9.37 19.43 -3.17
N PRO A 407 9.09 18.15 -2.85
CA PRO A 407 10.12 17.24 -2.37
C PRO A 407 11.27 17.23 -3.39
N ALA A 408 12.48 17.55 -2.95
CA ALA A 408 13.65 17.39 -3.79
C ALA A 408 13.78 15.89 -4.10
N VAL A 409 13.70 15.54 -5.39
CA VAL A 409 14.14 14.23 -5.87
C VAL A 409 15.57 14.05 -5.38
N PRO A 410 15.90 12.96 -4.65
CA PRO A 410 17.29 12.70 -4.30
C PRO A 410 18.08 12.56 -5.60
N SER A 411 18.91 13.54 -5.90
CA SER A 411 19.87 13.47 -7.01
C SER A 411 20.79 12.29 -6.74
N ALA A 412 20.93 11.42 -7.75
CA ALA A 412 21.96 10.37 -7.74
C ALA A 412 23.33 10.97 -7.38
N PRO A 413 24.19 10.25 -6.64
CA PRO A 413 25.54 10.72 -6.35
C PRO A 413 26.28 10.97 -7.66
N SER A 414 26.80 12.18 -7.81
CA SER A 414 27.64 12.60 -8.93
C SER A 414 29.00 11.88 -8.84
N GLU A 415 29.27 10.94 -9.74
CA GLU A 415 30.60 10.33 -9.95
C GLU A 415 31.58 11.31 -10.62
N LEU A 416 31.89 12.45 -9.99
CA LEU A 416 32.89 13.40 -10.48
C LEU A 416 33.77 14.00 -9.37
N ASP A 417 34.01 13.26 -8.28
CA ASP A 417 34.99 13.63 -7.24
C ASP A 417 36.17 12.65 -7.12
N GLU A 418 36.52 11.97 -8.21
CA GLU A 418 37.87 11.41 -8.38
C GLU A 418 38.43 11.85 -9.74
N LEU A 419 39.14 12.98 -9.73
CA LEU A 419 40.37 13.23 -10.48
C LEU A 419 41.15 14.41 -9.89
#